data_AF-A0A6V7VX83-F1
#
_entry.id   AF-A0A6V7VX83-F1
#
_cell.length_a   1.000
_cell.length_b   1.000
_cell.length_c   1.000
_cell.angle_alpha   90.00
_cell.angle_beta   90.00
_cell.angle_gamma   90.00
#
_symmetry.space_group_name_H-M   'P 1'
#
loop_
_entity.id
_entity.type
_entity.pdbx_description
1 polymer ?
#
loop_
_entity_poly.entity_id
_entity_poly.type
_entity_poly.pdbx_seq_one_letter_code
_entity_poly.pdbx_strand_id
1 'polypeptide(L)'
;MEKKDLSLEKSIFELQKKIQSKNCDHKNEIQEMKQDFQKLMEENVKQLKAENDISLKQKDEKINCLEEEINKLNNQHDDLIKLQTNFNNLKIEFNEKKGKTVSLEYELKKINSENKNDIEEIKQNFQKINDENVRKDEKINRLEVEIKKANDLTDKKIGDLFNFNNLYSVVSLLNNMVFVKIKNKWSEIDSQCCNNKCINTNKPIGNCIKGNGFGNIIDDENIKYLVGNGGYDMGVCVYAENSFKKPQNSFNYSLYYFEIKCKFERELNGSKSYMNIGLRNCCTNNCISYRAKYGRIYNEKLATFQLSTFSWKNDNIFGCGLVYPPINISNEFPYVFFTQNGKQIGKGVLLKDNFDSYKLRVYLECCSVEANFGNDLESKPFKYDISKHLILKEFY
;
A
#
# COMPACT_ATOMS: atom_id res chain seq x y z
N MET A 1 135.80 -87.01 46.28
CA MET A 1 134.62 -86.12 46.16
C MET A 1 135.11 -84.80 45.56
N GLU A 2 135.40 -84.61 44.28
CA GLU A 2 135.03 -85.26 43.02
C GLU A 2 133.52 -85.44 42.78
N LYS A 3 133.06 -84.86 41.65
CA LYS A 3 131.81 -85.11 40.91
C LYS A 3 130.58 -84.22 41.14
N LYS A 4 130.71 -82.98 41.64
CA LYS A 4 129.57 -82.03 41.66
C LYS A 4 129.61 -80.82 40.70
N ASP A 5 130.72 -80.49 40.05
CA ASP A 5 130.82 -79.20 39.32
C ASP A 5 130.42 -79.17 37.83
N LEU A 6 130.44 -80.30 37.09
CA LEU A 6 130.11 -80.26 35.65
C LEU A 6 128.61 -80.07 35.32
N SER A 7 127.74 -80.16 36.32
CA SER A 7 126.30 -79.95 36.12
C SER A 7 125.91 -78.46 36.12
N LEU A 8 126.78 -77.58 36.63
CA LEU A 8 126.44 -76.18 36.84
C LEU A 8 126.63 -75.34 35.58
N GLU A 9 127.74 -75.53 34.85
CA GLU A 9 128.08 -74.70 33.68
C GLU A 9 127.11 -74.88 32.49
N LYS A 10 126.65 -76.10 32.25
CA LYS A 10 125.70 -76.37 31.15
C LYS A 10 124.33 -75.72 31.40
N SER A 11 123.96 -75.59 32.68
CA SER A 11 122.75 -74.89 33.10
C SER A 11 122.86 -73.38 32.91
N ILE A 12 124.06 -72.81 33.10
CA ILE A 12 124.32 -71.37 32.95
C ILE A 12 124.20 -70.92 31.48
N PHE A 13 124.70 -71.71 30.52
CA PHE A 13 124.64 -71.34 29.11
C PHE A 13 123.21 -71.39 28.53
N GLU A 14 122.44 -72.42 28.89
CA GLU A 14 121.01 -72.52 28.56
C GLU A 14 120.20 -71.35 29.16
N LEU A 15 120.57 -70.92 30.38
CA LEU A 15 119.99 -69.73 31.02
C LEU A 15 120.29 -68.45 30.24
N GLN A 16 121.53 -68.22 29.78
CA GLN A 16 121.89 -67.03 29.02
C GLN A 16 121.16 -66.92 27.68
N LYS A 17 120.99 -68.04 26.97
CA LYS A 17 120.27 -68.06 25.68
C LYS A 17 118.78 -67.79 25.87
N LYS A 18 118.19 -68.30 26.95
CA LYS A 18 116.81 -67.97 27.35
C LYS A 18 116.66 -66.50 27.75
N ILE A 19 117.67 -65.91 28.41
CA ILE A 19 117.66 -64.48 28.78
C ILE A 19 117.72 -63.59 27.53
N GLN A 20 118.57 -63.90 26.54
CA GLN A 20 118.64 -63.12 25.30
C GLN A 20 117.37 -63.22 24.44
N SER A 21 116.80 -64.43 24.30
CA SER A 21 115.51 -64.61 23.62
C SER A 21 114.43 -63.77 24.28
N LYS A 22 114.29 -63.86 25.60
CA LYS A 22 113.33 -63.07 26.36
C LYS A 22 113.56 -61.56 26.22
N ASN A 23 114.80 -61.10 26.15
CA ASN A 23 115.08 -59.67 25.94
C ASN A 23 114.69 -59.16 24.55
N CYS A 24 114.78 -60.01 23.51
CA CYS A 24 114.32 -59.66 22.18
C CYS A 24 112.79 -59.57 22.13
N ASP A 25 112.12 -60.56 22.73
CA ASP A 25 110.66 -60.61 22.83
C ASP A 25 110.14 -59.40 23.63
N HIS A 26 110.73 -59.11 24.80
CA HIS A 26 110.41 -57.91 25.58
C HIS A 26 110.63 -56.60 24.81
N LYS A 27 111.65 -56.50 23.95
CA LYS A 27 111.91 -55.27 23.19
C LYS A 27 110.83 -55.04 22.11
N ASN A 28 110.36 -56.11 21.47
CA ASN A 28 109.26 -56.02 20.52
C ASN A 28 107.94 -55.74 21.22
N GLU A 29 107.68 -56.39 22.37
CA GLU A 29 106.52 -56.07 23.22
C GLU A 29 106.54 -54.61 23.68
N ILE A 30 107.70 -54.06 24.06
CA ILE A 30 107.85 -52.63 24.41
C ILE A 30 107.58 -51.72 23.20
N GLN A 31 107.97 -52.11 22.00
CA GLN A 31 107.76 -51.32 20.79
C GLN A 31 106.28 -51.34 20.36
N GLU A 32 105.62 -52.49 20.44
CA GLU A 32 104.16 -52.62 20.25
C GLU A 32 103.40 -51.81 21.30
N MET A 33 103.76 -51.95 22.58
CA MET A 33 103.17 -51.12 23.65
C MET A 33 103.33 -49.62 23.41
N LYS A 34 104.46 -49.17 22.85
CA LYS A 34 104.64 -47.75 22.48
C LYS A 34 103.74 -47.33 21.33
N GLN A 35 103.58 -48.16 20.30
CA GLN A 35 102.69 -47.87 19.18
C GLN A 35 101.23 -47.87 19.62
N ASP A 36 100.82 -48.82 20.45
CA ASP A 36 99.49 -48.87 21.04
C ASP A 36 99.22 -47.67 21.94
N PHE A 37 100.20 -47.28 22.77
CA PHE A 37 100.09 -46.08 23.60
C PHE A 37 99.98 -44.80 22.77
N GLN A 38 100.74 -44.69 21.68
CA GLN A 38 100.65 -43.53 20.79
C GLN A 38 99.32 -43.47 20.06
N LYS A 39 98.80 -44.61 19.59
CA LYS A 39 97.48 -44.72 18.99
C LYS A 39 96.37 -44.36 19.98
N LEU A 40 96.47 -44.83 21.23
CA LEU A 40 95.57 -44.47 22.33
C LEU A 40 95.58 -42.96 22.60
N MET A 41 96.76 -42.33 22.60
CA MET A 41 96.89 -40.89 22.78
C MET A 41 96.24 -40.09 21.64
N GLU A 42 96.42 -40.52 20.39
CA GLU A 42 95.79 -39.87 19.24
C GLU A 42 94.26 -40.04 19.24
N GLU A 43 93.76 -41.22 19.63
CA GLU A 43 92.33 -41.47 19.81
C GLU A 43 91.73 -40.60 20.93
N ASN A 44 92.41 -40.50 22.07
CA ASN A 44 91.99 -39.62 23.18
C ASN A 44 91.97 -38.13 22.76
N VAL A 45 92.96 -37.67 21.99
CA VAL A 45 92.96 -36.28 21.48
C VAL A 45 91.83 -36.04 20.49
N LYS A 46 91.53 -37.01 19.62
CA LYS A 46 90.38 -36.93 18.70
C LYS A 46 89.06 -36.89 19.48
N GLN A 47 88.91 -37.73 20.50
CA GLN A 47 87.72 -37.77 21.35
C GLN A 47 87.54 -36.44 22.10
N LEU A 48 88.59 -35.90 22.72
CA LEU A 48 88.54 -34.61 23.41
C LEU A 48 88.18 -33.45 22.47
N LYS A 49 88.68 -33.45 21.24
CA LYS A 49 88.28 -32.45 20.23
C LYS A 49 86.81 -32.57 19.87
N ALA A 50 86.32 -33.79 19.63
CA ALA A 50 84.92 -34.03 19.32
C ALA A 50 84.00 -33.63 20.50
N GLU A 51 84.36 -33.94 21.74
CA GLU A 51 83.62 -33.53 22.94
C GLU A 51 83.60 -32.00 23.10
N ASN A 52 84.71 -31.33 22.82
CA ASN A 52 84.77 -29.87 22.88
C ASN A 52 83.95 -29.19 21.78
N ASP A 53 83.96 -29.74 20.56
CA ASP A 53 83.14 -29.25 19.44
C ASP A 53 81.64 -29.44 19.72
N ILE A 54 81.24 -30.57 20.33
CA ILE A 54 79.86 -30.80 20.79
C ILE A 54 79.48 -29.79 21.88
N SER A 55 80.36 -29.54 22.85
CA SER A 55 80.14 -28.58 23.93
C SER A 55 79.99 -27.15 23.43
N LEU A 56 80.82 -26.74 22.45
CA LEU A 56 80.71 -25.44 21.77
C LEU A 56 79.38 -25.33 21.03
N LYS A 57 79.01 -26.35 20.25
CA LYS A 57 77.75 -26.35 19.49
C LYS A 57 76.52 -26.25 20.41
N GLN A 58 76.53 -26.95 21.55
CA GLN A 58 75.48 -26.84 22.57
C GLN A 58 75.40 -25.44 23.19
N LYS A 59 76.54 -24.76 23.37
CA LYS A 59 76.55 -23.36 23.86
C LYS A 59 75.98 -22.39 22.83
N ASP A 60 76.34 -22.55 21.55
CA ASP A 60 75.82 -21.70 20.47
C ASP A 60 74.31 -21.88 20.30
N GLU A 61 73.80 -23.12 20.35
CA GLU A 61 72.36 -23.40 20.34
C GLU A 61 71.65 -22.75 21.53
N LYS A 62 72.27 -22.77 22.73
CA LYS A 62 71.71 -22.12 23.92
C LYS A 62 71.72 -20.59 23.81
N ILE A 63 72.75 -19.99 23.22
CA ILE A 63 72.83 -18.54 22.97
C ILE A 63 71.74 -18.11 22.00
N ASN A 64 71.59 -18.81 20.86
CA ASN A 64 70.55 -18.52 19.88
C ASN A 64 69.14 -18.59 20.51
N CYS A 65 68.90 -19.60 21.36
CA CYS A 65 67.62 -19.73 22.07
C CYS A 65 67.35 -18.55 23.02
N LEU A 66 68.37 -18.06 23.73
CA LEU A 66 68.25 -16.89 24.61
C LEU A 66 68.05 -15.59 23.82
N GLU A 67 68.69 -15.43 22.66
CA GLU A 67 68.49 -14.27 21.79
C GLU A 67 67.06 -14.21 21.24
N GLU A 68 66.49 -15.35 20.87
CA GLU A 68 65.08 -15.46 20.47
C GLU A 68 64.13 -15.06 21.62
N GLU A 69 64.40 -15.51 22.85
CA GLU A 69 63.62 -15.12 24.03
C GLU A 69 63.72 -13.61 24.33
N ILE A 70 64.91 -13.02 24.25
CA ILE A 70 65.12 -11.58 24.43
C ILE A 70 64.35 -10.78 23.37
N ASN A 71 64.42 -11.20 22.11
CA ASN A 71 63.67 -10.55 21.03
C ASN A 71 62.15 -10.65 21.25
N LYS A 72 61.67 -11.78 21.76
CA LYS A 72 60.26 -11.95 22.13
C LYS A 72 59.85 -11.03 23.28
N LEU A 73 60.69 -10.88 24.30
CA LEU A 73 60.46 -9.96 25.42
C LEU A 73 60.48 -8.49 24.98
N ASN A 74 61.40 -8.11 24.09
CA ASN A 74 61.46 -6.75 23.54
C ASN A 74 60.19 -6.40 22.76
N ASN A 75 59.68 -7.33 21.93
CA ASN A 75 58.41 -7.12 21.22
C ASN A 75 57.23 -6.95 22.20
N GLN A 76 57.18 -7.75 23.28
CA GLN A 76 56.16 -7.60 24.33
C GLN A 76 56.25 -6.26 25.06
N HIS A 77 57.47 -5.76 25.28
CA HIS A 77 57.70 -4.47 25.91
C HIS A 77 57.18 -3.30 25.03
N ASP A 78 57.41 -3.36 23.72
CA ASP A 78 56.90 -2.36 22.78
C ASP A 78 55.37 -2.33 22.71
N ASP A 79 54.73 -3.51 22.77
CA ASP A 79 53.28 -3.60 22.86
C ASP A 79 52.73 -3.01 24.17
N LEU A 80 53.47 -3.17 25.27
CA LEU A 80 53.10 -2.60 26.57
C LEU A 80 53.21 -1.07 26.56
N ILE A 81 54.23 -0.50 25.90
CA ILE A 81 54.37 0.95 25.70
C ILE A 81 53.20 1.49 24.85
N LYS A 82 52.83 0.80 23.77
CA LYS A 82 51.67 1.19 22.94
C LYS A 82 50.38 1.18 23.75
N LEU A 83 50.18 0.15 24.58
CA LEU A 83 48.99 0.03 25.42
C LEU A 83 48.92 1.14 26.48
N GLN A 84 50.05 1.49 27.10
CA GLN A 84 50.14 2.60 28.04
C GLN A 84 49.84 3.95 27.36
N THR A 85 50.35 4.16 26.15
CA THR A 85 50.07 5.37 25.36
C THR A 85 48.58 5.50 25.04
N ASN A 86 47.95 4.41 24.59
CA ASN A 86 46.51 4.37 24.32
C ASN A 86 45.68 4.65 25.58
N PHE A 87 46.08 4.09 26.73
CA PHE A 87 45.40 4.32 27.99
C PHE A 87 45.47 5.79 28.44
N ASN A 88 46.62 6.44 28.26
CA ASN A 88 46.77 7.87 28.57
C ASN A 88 45.90 8.75 27.66
N ASN A 89 45.83 8.44 26.37
CA ASN A 89 44.95 9.16 25.43
C ASN A 89 43.46 9.02 25.81
N LEU A 90 43.03 7.80 26.16
CA LEU A 90 41.66 7.57 26.65
C LEU A 90 41.34 8.35 27.92
N LYS A 91 42.32 8.49 28.83
CA LYS A 91 42.15 9.28 30.06
C LYS A 91 41.97 10.77 29.77
N ILE A 92 42.67 11.31 28.76
CA ILE A 92 42.50 12.69 28.30
C ILE A 92 41.09 12.88 27.71
N GLU A 93 40.68 12.03 26.78
CA GLU A 93 39.34 12.09 26.18
C GLU A 93 38.22 11.98 27.22
N PHE A 94 38.39 11.13 28.22
CA PHE A 94 37.44 10.97 29.31
C PHE A 94 37.29 12.27 30.13
N ASN A 95 38.41 12.93 30.43
CA ASN A 95 38.38 14.20 31.16
C ASN A 95 37.75 15.33 30.34
N GLU A 96 38.00 15.39 29.03
CA GLU A 96 37.34 16.35 28.14
C GLU A 96 35.83 16.13 28.07
N LYS A 97 35.39 14.87 27.95
CA LYS A 97 33.96 14.51 27.99
C LYS A 97 33.32 14.87 29.33
N LYS A 98 34.01 14.62 30.45
CA LYS A 98 33.54 15.01 31.78
C LYS A 98 33.36 16.52 31.91
N GLY A 99 34.27 17.32 31.35
CA GLY A 99 34.14 18.78 31.30
C GLY A 99 32.91 19.23 30.51
N LYS A 100 32.65 18.62 29.35
CA LYS A 100 31.45 18.89 28.54
C LYS A 100 30.15 18.55 29.29
N THR A 101 30.12 17.45 30.04
CA THR A 101 28.95 17.08 30.85
C THR A 101 28.63 18.13 31.91
N VAL A 102 29.63 18.65 32.62
CA VAL A 102 29.43 19.70 33.64
C VAL A 102 28.88 20.99 33.00
N SER A 103 29.37 21.37 31.81
CA SER A 103 28.85 22.52 31.07
C SER A 103 27.37 22.33 30.69
N LEU A 104 27.00 21.15 30.19
CA LEU A 104 25.62 20.83 29.82
C LEU A 104 24.69 20.81 31.04
N GLU A 105 25.13 20.31 32.19
CA GLU A 105 24.36 20.35 33.43
C GLU A 105 24.06 21.78 33.89
N TYR A 106 25.00 22.71 33.68
CA TYR A 106 24.80 24.13 33.97
C TYR A 106 23.77 24.77 33.02
N GLU A 107 23.88 24.51 31.72
CA GLU A 107 22.90 25.00 30.73
C GLU A 107 21.50 24.44 30.97
N LEU A 108 21.38 23.16 31.33
CA LEU A 108 20.09 22.54 31.68
C LEU A 108 19.45 23.20 32.92
N LYS A 109 20.26 23.55 33.94
CA LYS A 109 19.75 24.29 35.11
C LYS A 109 19.24 25.67 34.73
N LYS A 110 19.94 26.37 33.83
CA LYS A 110 19.53 27.70 33.33
C LYS A 110 18.22 27.62 32.55
N ILE A 111 18.09 26.67 31.61
CA ILE A 111 16.86 26.45 30.85
C ILE A 111 15.69 26.10 31.78
N ASN A 112 15.91 25.24 32.78
CA ASN A 112 14.87 24.91 33.76
C ASN A 112 14.42 26.11 34.59
N SER A 113 15.31 27.05 34.91
CA SER A 113 14.93 28.29 35.59
C SER A 113 14.14 29.25 34.70
N GLU A 114 14.50 29.37 33.42
CA GLU A 114 13.80 30.22 32.45
C GLU A 114 12.40 29.67 32.17
N ASN A 115 12.29 28.37 31.88
CA ASN A 115 11.01 27.69 31.65
C ASN A 115 10.07 27.77 32.86
N LYS A 116 10.60 27.81 34.10
CA LYS A 116 9.77 27.95 35.30
C LYS A 116 9.07 29.29 35.36
N ASN A 117 9.71 30.36 34.90
CA ASN A 117 9.12 31.70 34.86
C ASN A 117 8.04 31.77 33.77
N ASP A 118 8.33 31.23 32.58
CA ASP A 118 7.37 31.21 31.47
C ASP A 118 6.10 30.41 31.83
N ILE A 119 6.26 29.26 32.50
CA ILE A 119 5.13 28.46 32.98
C ILE A 119 4.25 29.25 33.96
N GLU A 120 4.86 30.05 34.85
CA GLU A 120 4.11 30.83 35.82
C GLU A 120 3.37 32.02 35.16
N GLU A 121 3.98 32.66 34.16
CA GLU A 121 3.32 33.68 33.33
C GLU A 121 2.14 33.07 32.55
N ILE A 122 2.34 31.90 31.93
CA ILE A 122 1.28 31.18 31.21
C ILE A 122 0.12 30.86 32.15
N LYS A 123 0.37 30.39 33.37
CA LYS A 123 -0.70 30.13 34.36
C LYS A 123 -1.50 31.39 34.71
N GLN A 124 -0.82 32.52 34.90
CA GLN A 124 -1.49 33.80 35.18
C GLN A 124 -2.37 34.23 33.99
N ASN A 125 -1.89 34.06 32.76
CA ASN A 125 -2.67 34.36 31.56
C ASN A 125 -3.87 33.41 31.39
N PHE A 126 -3.70 32.11 31.66
CA PHE A 126 -4.82 31.16 31.64
C PHE A 126 -5.89 31.50 32.68
N GLN A 127 -5.50 31.92 33.89
CA GLN A 127 -6.46 32.33 34.92
C GLN A 127 -7.29 33.53 34.44
N LYS A 128 -6.65 34.55 33.84
CA LYS A 128 -7.36 35.70 33.27
C LYS A 128 -8.36 35.31 32.17
N ILE A 129 -7.96 34.41 31.26
CA ILE A 129 -8.85 33.91 30.20
C ILE A 129 -10.04 33.16 30.80
N ASN A 130 -9.81 32.38 31.85
CA ASN A 130 -10.89 31.63 32.50
C ASN A 130 -11.90 32.57 33.17
N ASP A 131 -11.42 33.60 33.87
CA ASP A 131 -12.27 34.63 34.48
C ASP A 131 -13.07 35.41 33.41
N GLU A 132 -12.49 35.69 32.24
CA GLU A 132 -13.20 36.29 31.11
C GLU A 132 -14.27 35.36 30.51
N ASN A 133 -14.00 34.06 30.44
CA ASN A 133 -14.96 33.08 29.94
C ASN A 133 -16.16 32.92 30.87
N VAL A 134 -15.94 32.88 32.19
CA VAL A 134 -17.04 32.87 33.18
C VAL A 134 -17.95 34.09 32.98
N ARG A 135 -17.38 35.29 32.77
CA ARG A 135 -18.16 36.50 32.47
C ARG A 135 -18.93 36.41 31.15
N LYS A 136 -18.38 35.74 30.13
CA LYS A 136 -19.07 35.51 28.85
C LYS A 136 -20.22 34.53 29.01
N ASP A 137 -20.05 33.46 29.78
CA ASP A 137 -21.10 32.49 30.05
C ASP A 137 -22.27 33.11 30.82
N GLU A 138 -21.99 33.97 31.81
CA GLU A 138 -23.03 34.76 32.48
C GLU A 138 -23.78 35.71 31.52
N LYS A 139 -23.10 36.22 30.48
CA LYS A 139 -23.75 37.04 29.44
C LYS A 139 -24.57 36.18 28.48
N ILE A 140 -24.08 35.01 28.10
CA ILE A 140 -24.81 34.03 27.26
C ILE A 140 -26.08 33.60 27.97
N ASN A 141 -26.00 33.18 29.24
CA ASN A 141 -27.17 32.77 30.03
C ASN A 141 -28.23 33.88 30.12
N ARG A 142 -27.80 35.15 30.27
CA ARG A 142 -28.72 36.30 30.22
C ARG A 142 -29.40 36.44 28.87
N LEU A 143 -28.64 36.34 27.77
CA LEU A 143 -29.17 36.42 26.42
C LEU A 143 -30.09 35.24 26.08
N GLU A 144 -29.80 34.03 26.54
CA GLU A 144 -30.67 32.87 26.36
C GLU A 144 -32.04 33.07 27.03
N VAL A 145 -32.06 33.67 28.22
CA VAL A 145 -33.31 34.03 28.90
C VAL A 145 -34.09 35.10 28.11
N GLU A 146 -33.41 36.09 27.54
CA GLU A 146 -34.04 37.11 26.69
C GLU A 146 -34.58 36.51 25.38
N ILE A 147 -33.80 35.66 24.72
CA ILE A 147 -34.20 34.93 23.50
C ILE A 147 -35.40 34.04 23.80
N LYS A 148 -35.39 33.32 24.93
CA LYS A 148 -36.53 32.48 25.33
C LYS A 148 -37.80 33.31 25.50
N LYS A 149 -37.73 34.46 26.18
CA LYS A 149 -38.87 35.38 26.30
C LYS A 149 -39.35 35.92 24.95
N ALA A 150 -38.41 36.24 24.06
CA ALA A 150 -38.73 36.69 22.70
C ALA A 150 -39.37 35.58 21.86
N ASN A 151 -38.89 34.34 21.99
CA ASN A 151 -39.45 33.17 21.34
C ASN A 151 -40.84 32.85 21.88
N ASP A 152 -41.04 32.83 23.20
CA ASP A 152 -42.36 32.61 23.80
C ASP A 152 -43.38 33.66 23.31
N LEU A 153 -42.96 34.92 23.15
CA LEU A 153 -43.79 35.99 22.57
C LEU A 153 -44.05 35.78 21.08
N THR A 154 -43.06 35.30 20.34
CA THR A 154 -43.16 35.02 18.90
C THR A 154 -44.03 33.81 18.64
N ASP A 155 -43.86 32.71 19.38
CA ASP A 155 -44.68 31.51 19.33
C ASP A 155 -46.13 31.81 19.70
N LYS A 156 -46.36 32.73 20.64
CA LYS A 156 -47.71 33.25 20.92
C LYS A 156 -48.29 33.99 19.71
N LYS A 157 -47.53 34.91 19.10
CA LYS A 157 -47.95 35.63 17.88
C LYS A 157 -48.13 34.70 16.67
N ILE A 158 -47.28 33.68 16.54
CA ILE A 158 -47.34 32.64 15.53
C ILE A 158 -48.56 31.76 15.78
N GLY A 159 -48.86 31.38 17.02
CA GLY A 159 -50.09 30.66 17.39
C GLY A 159 -51.35 31.45 17.03
N ASP A 160 -51.33 32.77 17.29
CA ASP A 160 -52.40 33.68 16.90
C ASP A 160 -52.53 33.79 15.35
N LEU A 161 -51.41 33.70 14.62
CA LEU A 161 -51.36 33.64 13.14
C LEU A 161 -51.71 32.25 12.56
N PHE A 162 -51.42 31.17 13.27
CA PHE A 162 -51.67 29.77 12.88
C PHE A 162 -53.08 29.28 13.25
N ASN A 163 -53.89 30.12 13.91
CA ASN A 163 -55.35 30.00 13.85
C ASN A 163 -55.89 30.11 12.40
N PHE A 164 -55.03 30.34 11.41
CA PHE A 164 -55.19 29.88 10.03
C PHE A 164 -54.84 28.38 9.89
N ASN A 165 -55.69 27.48 10.39
CA ASN A 165 -55.62 26.03 10.16
C ASN A 165 -55.78 25.61 8.67
N ASN A 166 -55.66 26.54 7.73
CA ASN A 166 -55.69 26.33 6.28
C ASN A 166 -54.30 26.29 5.65
N LEU A 167 -53.20 26.61 6.35
CA LEU A 167 -51.87 26.69 5.74
C LEU A 167 -51.11 25.36 5.72
N TYR A 168 -51.29 24.49 6.73
CA TYR A 168 -50.63 23.18 6.75
C TYR A 168 -51.21 22.20 5.71
N SER A 169 -52.51 22.32 5.40
CA SER A 169 -53.13 21.62 4.27
C SER A 169 -52.64 22.17 2.93
N VAL A 170 -52.38 23.48 2.83
CA VAL A 170 -51.79 24.12 1.63
C VAL A 170 -50.31 23.73 1.43
N VAL A 171 -49.52 23.62 2.50
CA VAL A 171 -48.10 23.21 2.42
C VAL A 171 -47.96 21.71 2.11
N SER A 172 -48.85 20.85 2.63
CA SER A 172 -48.87 19.43 2.21
C SER A 172 -49.35 19.27 0.76
N LEU A 173 -50.15 20.21 0.24
CA LEU A 173 -50.55 20.25 -1.17
C LEU A 173 -49.41 20.71 -2.12
N LEU A 174 -48.39 21.42 -1.61
CA LEU A 174 -47.30 21.99 -2.41
C LEU A 174 -46.12 21.04 -2.65
N ASN A 175 -46.02 19.94 -1.90
CA ASN A 175 -44.97 18.90 -2.10
C ASN A 175 -45.51 17.66 -2.80
N ASN A 176 -46.57 17.80 -3.59
CA ASN A 176 -47.08 16.70 -4.38
C ASN A 176 -46.12 16.41 -5.53
N MET A 177 -45.87 15.13 -5.75
CA MET A 177 -45.14 14.66 -6.91
C MET A 177 -46.11 14.18 -7.96
N VAL A 178 -46.00 14.77 -9.14
CA VAL A 178 -46.85 14.49 -10.29
C VAL A 178 -46.02 13.69 -11.30
N PHE A 179 -46.46 12.48 -11.59
CA PHE A 179 -45.91 11.73 -12.70
C PHE A 179 -46.33 12.36 -14.03
N VAL A 180 -45.37 12.72 -14.85
CA VAL A 180 -45.61 13.31 -16.16
C VAL A 180 -45.51 12.22 -17.21
N LYS A 181 -46.67 11.77 -17.69
CA LYS A 181 -46.76 10.75 -18.75
C LYS A 181 -46.33 11.36 -20.09
N ILE A 182 -45.29 10.77 -20.71
CA ILE A 182 -44.86 11.08 -22.08
C ILE A 182 -44.88 9.79 -22.88
N LYS A 183 -45.68 9.74 -23.94
CA LYS A 183 -45.61 8.63 -24.90
C LYS A 183 -44.26 8.66 -25.60
N ASN A 184 -43.60 7.51 -25.69
CA ASN A 184 -42.25 7.45 -26.25
C ASN A 184 -42.00 6.13 -26.99
N LYS A 185 -40.97 6.14 -27.83
CA LYS A 185 -40.46 5.01 -28.59
C LYS A 185 -38.97 5.19 -28.87
N TRP A 186 -38.25 4.12 -29.20
CA TRP A 186 -36.90 4.21 -29.72
C TRP A 186 -36.90 4.78 -31.14
N SER A 187 -36.02 5.74 -31.43
CA SER A 187 -36.05 6.43 -32.74
C SER A 187 -34.69 6.74 -33.34
N GLU A 188 -33.60 6.70 -32.58
CA GLU A 188 -32.28 7.17 -33.05
C GLU A 188 -31.18 6.20 -32.64
N ILE A 189 -30.30 5.87 -33.58
CA ILE A 189 -29.11 5.05 -33.37
C ILE A 189 -27.86 5.92 -33.62
N ASP A 190 -27.03 6.06 -32.59
CA ASP A 190 -25.82 6.90 -32.56
C ASP A 190 -24.56 6.05 -32.40
N SER A 191 -24.48 5.03 -33.24
CA SER A 191 -23.27 4.27 -33.48
C SER A 191 -23.41 3.56 -34.83
N GLN A 192 -22.32 2.96 -35.29
CA GLN A 192 -22.28 2.30 -36.60
C GLN A 192 -21.81 0.86 -36.40
N CYS A 193 -22.50 -0.09 -37.03
CA CYS A 193 -22.08 -1.49 -37.01
C CYS A 193 -20.74 -1.71 -37.76
N CYS A 194 -20.45 -0.87 -38.75
CA CYS A 194 -19.22 -0.84 -39.54
C CYS A 194 -19.16 0.47 -40.37
N ASN A 195 -18.05 0.70 -41.07
CA ASN A 195 -17.85 1.89 -41.92
C ASN A 195 -18.96 2.10 -42.98
N ASN A 196 -19.62 1.02 -43.41
CA ASN A 196 -20.71 1.09 -44.40
C ASN A 196 -22.07 1.44 -43.78
N LYS A 197 -22.13 1.63 -42.44
CA LYS A 197 -23.34 2.03 -41.71
C LYS A 197 -24.57 1.18 -42.04
N CYS A 198 -24.37 -0.14 -42.17
CA CYS A 198 -25.43 -1.06 -42.63
C CYS A 198 -26.70 -0.99 -41.78
N ILE A 199 -26.54 -0.67 -40.50
CA ILE A 199 -27.60 -0.40 -39.52
C ILE A 199 -27.40 1.02 -39.00
N ASN A 200 -28.47 1.82 -39.01
CA ASN A 200 -28.48 3.22 -38.57
C ASN A 200 -29.94 3.68 -38.33
N THR A 201 -30.15 4.94 -37.93
CA THR A 201 -31.49 5.51 -37.68
C THR A 201 -32.50 5.29 -38.82
N ASN A 202 -32.09 5.43 -40.08
CA ASN A 202 -32.98 5.29 -41.25
C ASN A 202 -33.16 3.82 -41.68
N LYS A 203 -32.26 2.95 -41.25
CA LYS A 203 -32.30 1.50 -41.49
C LYS A 203 -32.02 0.78 -40.17
N PRO A 204 -32.96 0.80 -39.22
CA PRO A 204 -32.72 0.32 -37.86
C PRO A 204 -32.71 -1.20 -37.75
N ILE A 205 -33.12 -1.90 -38.81
CA ILE A 205 -33.17 -3.36 -38.88
C ILE A 205 -32.29 -3.83 -40.04
N GLY A 206 -31.41 -4.78 -39.75
CA GLY A 206 -30.58 -5.43 -40.74
C GLY A 206 -29.48 -6.29 -40.12
N ASN A 207 -28.55 -6.72 -40.96
CA ASN A 207 -27.33 -7.42 -40.56
C ASN A 207 -26.12 -6.59 -40.97
N CYS A 208 -25.04 -6.65 -40.19
CA CYS A 208 -23.77 -6.07 -40.60
C CYS A 208 -23.11 -6.94 -41.67
N ILE A 209 -22.77 -6.35 -42.83
CA ILE A 209 -22.12 -7.11 -43.92
C ILE A 209 -20.72 -7.63 -43.55
N LYS A 210 -20.08 -7.02 -42.54
CA LYS A 210 -18.77 -7.47 -42.02
C LYS A 210 -18.91 -8.57 -40.95
N GLY A 211 -20.12 -9.00 -40.63
CA GLY A 211 -20.37 -10.02 -39.59
C GLY A 211 -20.25 -9.51 -38.15
N ASN A 212 -20.10 -8.19 -37.92
CA ASN A 212 -20.08 -7.60 -36.58
C ASN A 212 -21.45 -7.71 -35.90
N GLY A 213 -21.44 -7.90 -34.58
CA GLY A 213 -22.65 -7.83 -33.76
C GLY A 213 -23.10 -6.39 -33.51
N PHE A 214 -24.40 -6.15 -33.43
CA PHE A 214 -24.98 -4.81 -33.28
C PHE A 214 -26.44 -4.85 -32.82
N GLY A 215 -26.99 -3.75 -32.29
CA GLY A 215 -28.40 -3.66 -31.91
C GLY A 215 -29.32 -3.09 -32.99
N ASN A 216 -30.48 -3.72 -33.15
CA ASN A 216 -31.56 -3.30 -34.05
C ASN A 216 -32.74 -2.78 -33.23
N ILE A 217 -33.32 -1.66 -33.63
CA ILE A 217 -34.65 -1.24 -33.12
C ILE A 217 -35.68 -2.05 -33.92
N ILE A 218 -36.30 -3.05 -33.31
CA ILE A 218 -37.22 -3.97 -34.00
C ILE A 218 -38.67 -3.51 -33.95
N ASP A 219 -39.01 -2.69 -32.94
CA ASP A 219 -40.27 -1.97 -32.82
C ASP A 219 -40.08 -0.76 -31.88
N ASP A 220 -41.18 -0.11 -31.50
CA ASP A 220 -41.18 1.10 -30.69
C ASP A 220 -40.53 0.91 -29.29
N GLU A 221 -40.59 -0.28 -28.71
CA GLU A 221 -40.13 -0.54 -27.33
C GLU A 221 -38.94 -1.50 -27.26
N ASN A 222 -38.68 -2.28 -28.31
CA ASN A 222 -37.72 -3.37 -28.28
C ASN A 222 -36.47 -3.06 -29.12
N ILE A 223 -35.31 -3.30 -28.49
CA ILE A 223 -34.01 -3.32 -29.15
C ILE A 223 -33.47 -4.74 -29.08
N LYS A 224 -33.26 -5.38 -30.22
CA LYS A 224 -32.69 -6.72 -30.31
C LYS A 224 -31.21 -6.64 -30.70
N TYR A 225 -30.34 -7.19 -29.88
CA TYR A 225 -28.94 -7.32 -30.21
C TYR A 225 -28.70 -8.58 -31.03
N LEU A 226 -28.05 -8.43 -32.18
CA LEU A 226 -27.61 -9.52 -33.03
C LEU A 226 -26.14 -9.78 -32.75
N VAL A 227 -25.83 -10.98 -32.29
CA VAL A 227 -24.45 -11.40 -32.00
C VAL A 227 -23.67 -11.59 -33.30
N GLY A 228 -22.42 -11.13 -33.34
CA GLY A 228 -21.57 -11.27 -34.52
C GLY A 228 -21.27 -12.73 -34.87
N ASN A 229 -21.30 -13.06 -36.17
CA ASN A 229 -20.91 -14.37 -36.70
C ASN A 229 -19.48 -14.31 -37.24
N GLY A 230 -18.50 -14.32 -36.32
CA GLY A 230 -17.06 -14.21 -36.64
C GLY A 230 -16.49 -12.78 -36.66
N GLY A 231 -17.33 -11.75 -36.55
CA GLY A 231 -16.91 -10.35 -36.37
C GLY A 231 -16.84 -9.90 -34.90
N TYR A 232 -16.55 -8.63 -34.67
CA TYR A 232 -16.55 -8.03 -33.33
C TYR A 232 -17.96 -7.58 -32.93
N ASP A 233 -18.31 -7.77 -31.66
CA ASP A 233 -19.54 -7.23 -31.08
C ASP A 233 -19.35 -5.73 -30.80
N MET A 234 -20.20 -4.90 -31.40
CA MET A 234 -20.09 -3.44 -31.32
C MET A 234 -21.18 -2.86 -30.41
N GLY A 235 -20.76 -1.93 -29.54
CA GLY A 235 -21.67 -1.14 -28.72
C GLY A 235 -22.65 -0.30 -29.55
N VAL A 236 -23.89 -0.20 -29.07
CA VAL A 236 -24.93 0.63 -29.67
C VAL A 236 -25.50 1.65 -28.69
N CYS A 237 -25.51 2.92 -29.09
CA CYS A 237 -26.23 3.99 -28.40
C CYS A 237 -27.60 4.15 -29.07
N VAL A 238 -28.68 4.04 -28.30
CA VAL A 238 -30.05 4.27 -28.79
C VAL A 238 -30.72 5.34 -27.94
N TYR A 239 -31.44 6.25 -28.60
CA TYR A 239 -32.22 7.29 -27.93
C TYR A 239 -33.70 7.17 -28.23
N ALA A 240 -34.52 7.59 -27.27
CA ALA A 240 -35.97 7.69 -27.44
C ALA A 240 -36.35 8.95 -28.22
N GLU A 241 -37.50 8.93 -28.91
CA GLU A 241 -38.01 10.02 -29.74
C GLU A 241 -38.17 11.32 -28.95
N ASN A 242 -38.90 11.24 -27.84
CA ASN A 242 -39.24 12.39 -27.01
C ASN A 242 -38.26 12.55 -25.85
N SER A 243 -37.97 13.81 -25.52
CA SER A 243 -37.19 14.18 -24.33
C SER A 243 -38.10 14.50 -23.15
N PHE A 244 -37.58 14.30 -21.95
CA PHE A 244 -38.15 14.82 -20.71
C PHE A 244 -37.86 16.31 -20.64
N LYS A 245 -38.87 17.12 -20.94
CA LYS A 245 -38.78 18.58 -20.92
C LYS A 245 -39.19 19.11 -19.56
N LYS A 246 -38.45 20.10 -19.06
CA LYS A 246 -38.83 20.84 -17.87
C LYS A 246 -40.23 21.45 -18.04
N PRO A 247 -41.14 21.27 -17.06
CA PRO A 247 -42.46 21.88 -17.13
C PRO A 247 -42.35 23.41 -17.07
N GLN A 248 -43.16 24.12 -17.86
CA GLN A 248 -43.15 25.59 -17.88
C GLN A 248 -43.96 26.25 -16.76
N ASN A 249 -44.91 25.54 -16.14
CA ASN A 249 -45.81 26.08 -15.11
C ASN A 249 -46.15 25.03 -14.05
N SER A 250 -45.14 24.37 -13.46
CA SER A 250 -45.40 23.37 -12.41
C SER A 250 -45.22 23.95 -11.00
N PHE A 251 -46.28 23.86 -10.21
CA PHE A 251 -46.28 24.11 -8.76
C PHE A 251 -45.86 22.88 -7.95
N ASN A 252 -45.80 21.71 -8.60
CA ASN A 252 -45.49 20.41 -8.02
C ASN A 252 -44.15 19.88 -8.55
N TYR A 253 -43.58 18.91 -7.86
CA TYR A 253 -42.46 18.15 -8.42
C TYR A 253 -42.95 17.35 -9.62
N SER A 254 -42.20 17.40 -10.71
CA SER A 254 -42.54 16.66 -11.92
C SER A 254 -41.60 15.47 -12.06
N LEU A 255 -42.16 14.26 -12.00
CA LEU A 255 -41.45 13.00 -12.12
C LEU A 255 -41.63 12.44 -13.53
N TYR A 256 -40.52 12.23 -14.23
CA TYR A 256 -40.44 11.45 -15.45
C TYR A 256 -39.76 10.12 -15.14
N TYR A 257 -40.19 9.03 -15.76
CA TYR A 257 -39.68 7.71 -15.46
C TYR A 257 -39.84 6.75 -16.65
N PHE A 258 -38.85 5.88 -16.85
CA PHE A 258 -38.95 4.74 -17.77
C PHE A 258 -38.16 3.55 -17.22
N GLU A 259 -38.49 2.35 -17.69
CA GLU A 259 -37.79 1.11 -17.35
C GLU A 259 -37.36 0.36 -18.60
N ILE A 260 -36.32 -0.46 -18.48
CA ILE A 260 -35.92 -1.45 -19.47
C ILE A 260 -35.74 -2.80 -18.79
N LYS A 261 -36.25 -3.85 -19.41
CA LYS A 261 -35.95 -5.23 -19.06
C LYS A 261 -34.82 -5.72 -19.94
N CYS A 262 -33.73 -6.19 -19.32
CA CYS A 262 -32.52 -6.60 -20.01
C CYS A 262 -32.52 -8.11 -20.30
N LYS A 263 -32.09 -8.51 -21.50
CA LYS A 263 -31.85 -9.90 -21.89
C LYS A 263 -30.44 -10.07 -22.46
N PHE A 264 -29.71 -11.07 -21.98
CA PHE A 264 -28.38 -11.43 -22.49
C PHE A 264 -28.52 -12.29 -23.73
N GLU A 265 -27.76 -11.96 -24.78
CA GLU A 265 -27.78 -12.72 -26.04
C GLU A 265 -26.62 -13.72 -26.14
N ARG A 266 -25.69 -13.72 -25.17
CA ARG A 266 -24.59 -14.67 -25.08
C ARG A 266 -24.32 -15.03 -23.62
N GLU A 267 -23.99 -16.29 -23.37
CA GLU A 267 -23.54 -16.74 -22.04
C GLU A 267 -22.19 -16.11 -21.67
N LEU A 268 -21.98 -15.86 -20.38
CA LEU A 268 -20.89 -15.06 -19.78
C LEU A 268 -19.50 -15.71 -19.89
N ASN A 269 -19.24 -16.58 -20.87
CA ASN A 269 -17.94 -17.21 -21.08
C ASN A 269 -17.02 -16.29 -21.88
N GLY A 270 -16.61 -15.18 -21.25
CA GLY A 270 -15.49 -14.32 -21.69
C GLY A 270 -15.88 -13.01 -22.41
N SER A 271 -16.96 -12.99 -23.20
CA SER A 271 -17.46 -11.74 -23.79
C SER A 271 -18.32 -10.99 -22.79
N LYS A 272 -17.91 -9.76 -22.49
CA LYS A 272 -18.57 -8.94 -21.47
C LYS A 272 -19.80 -8.26 -22.11
N SER A 273 -21.01 -8.69 -21.79
CA SER A 273 -22.18 -7.85 -22.06
C SER A 273 -22.00 -6.50 -21.36
N TYR A 274 -22.49 -5.42 -21.96
CA TYR A 274 -22.54 -4.10 -21.35
C TYR A 274 -23.90 -3.47 -21.55
N MET A 275 -24.42 -2.85 -20.48
CA MET A 275 -25.62 -2.05 -20.55
C MET A 275 -25.44 -0.80 -19.70
N ASN A 276 -25.73 0.36 -20.29
CA ASN A 276 -25.91 1.60 -19.58
C ASN A 276 -27.32 2.13 -19.85
N ILE A 277 -27.99 2.60 -18.80
CA ILE A 277 -29.28 3.29 -18.88
C ILE A 277 -29.12 4.70 -18.32
N GLY A 278 -29.77 5.69 -18.92
CA GLY A 278 -29.81 7.02 -18.34
C GLY A 278 -30.36 8.08 -19.28
N LEU A 279 -29.82 9.28 -19.11
CA LEU A 279 -30.30 10.49 -19.76
C LEU A 279 -29.12 11.25 -20.40
N ARG A 280 -29.34 11.76 -21.61
CA ARG A 280 -28.46 12.70 -22.29
C ARG A 280 -29.04 14.10 -22.19
N ASN A 281 -28.27 15.03 -21.69
CA ASN A 281 -28.59 16.45 -21.71
C ASN A 281 -28.65 16.94 -23.15
N CYS A 282 -29.79 17.51 -23.56
CA CYS A 282 -30.00 17.96 -24.94
C CYS A 282 -29.16 19.19 -25.32
N CYS A 283 -28.71 19.98 -24.34
CA CYS A 283 -27.95 21.20 -24.56
C CYS A 283 -26.43 20.94 -24.60
N THR A 284 -25.93 20.11 -23.70
CA THR A 284 -24.48 19.88 -23.51
C THR A 284 -23.98 18.58 -24.12
N ASN A 285 -24.88 17.66 -24.48
CA ASN A 285 -24.59 16.27 -24.84
C ASN A 285 -23.95 15.42 -23.72
N ASN A 286 -23.79 15.97 -22.52
CA ASN A 286 -23.33 15.20 -21.37
C ASN A 286 -24.38 14.18 -20.96
N CYS A 287 -23.95 13.08 -20.34
CA CYS A 287 -24.83 11.98 -19.97
C CYS A 287 -24.77 11.70 -18.47
N ILE A 288 -25.93 11.43 -17.87
CA ILE A 288 -26.04 10.80 -16.55
C ILE A 288 -26.46 9.36 -16.81
N SER A 289 -25.72 8.40 -16.29
CA SER A 289 -26.00 7.00 -16.61
C SER A 289 -25.61 6.06 -15.50
N TYR A 290 -26.37 4.97 -15.41
CA TYR A 290 -26.05 3.83 -14.60
C TYR A 290 -25.45 2.73 -15.50
N ARG A 291 -24.22 2.32 -15.21
CA ARG A 291 -23.53 1.22 -15.88
C ARG A 291 -23.75 -0.07 -15.11
N ALA A 292 -24.71 -0.88 -15.57
CA ALA A 292 -25.18 -2.06 -14.85
C ALA A 292 -24.01 -2.97 -14.50
N LYS A 293 -23.21 -3.41 -15.47
CA LYS A 293 -22.07 -4.31 -15.25
C LYS A 293 -21.17 -3.97 -14.06
N TYR A 294 -20.91 -2.68 -13.82
CA TYR A 294 -19.99 -2.23 -12.77
C TYR A 294 -20.69 -1.83 -11.48
N GLY A 295 -22.03 -1.77 -11.47
CA GLY A 295 -22.79 -1.20 -10.37
C GLY A 295 -22.37 0.26 -10.10
N ARG A 296 -22.16 1.05 -11.15
CA ARG A 296 -21.66 2.43 -11.05
C ARG A 296 -22.61 3.43 -11.68
N ILE A 297 -22.83 4.55 -10.99
CA ILE A 297 -23.55 5.71 -11.51
C ILE A 297 -22.53 6.76 -11.94
N TYR A 298 -22.77 7.41 -13.08
CA TYR A 298 -21.97 8.50 -13.63
C TYR A 298 -22.85 9.74 -13.76
N ASN A 299 -22.36 10.90 -13.33
CA ASN A 299 -23.02 12.18 -13.60
C ASN A 299 -22.47 12.84 -14.88
N GLU A 300 -23.02 14.01 -15.23
CA GLU A 300 -22.63 14.79 -16.42
C GLU A 300 -21.16 15.22 -16.41
N LYS A 301 -20.53 15.29 -15.24
CA LYS A 301 -19.11 15.67 -15.05
C LYS A 301 -18.19 14.45 -14.95
N LEU A 302 -18.68 13.26 -15.34
CA LEU A 302 -17.97 11.99 -15.27
C LEU A 302 -17.58 11.55 -13.84
N ALA A 303 -18.11 12.19 -12.80
CA ALA A 303 -17.95 11.71 -11.43
C ALA A 303 -18.66 10.37 -11.27
N THR A 304 -18.01 9.45 -10.55
CA THR A 304 -18.45 8.06 -10.44
C THR A 304 -18.87 7.70 -9.02
N PHE A 305 -20.03 7.10 -8.87
CA PHE A 305 -20.56 6.63 -7.59
C PHE A 305 -20.72 5.12 -7.61
N GLN A 306 -19.97 4.43 -6.76
CA GLN A 306 -20.03 2.97 -6.64
C GLN A 306 -21.19 2.55 -5.74
N LEU A 307 -22.00 1.61 -6.20
CA LEU A 307 -23.04 0.98 -5.38
C LEU A 307 -22.42 -0.11 -4.48
N SER A 308 -22.86 -0.18 -3.23
CA SER A 308 -22.37 -1.13 -2.22
C SER A 308 -22.77 -2.58 -2.51
N THR A 309 -23.96 -2.79 -3.05
CA THR A 309 -24.48 -4.12 -3.40
C THR A 309 -25.15 -4.08 -4.76
N PHE A 310 -24.71 -4.93 -5.67
CA PHE A 310 -25.30 -5.01 -7.01
C PHE A 310 -25.13 -6.42 -7.61
N SER A 311 -26.17 -6.89 -8.30
CA SER A 311 -26.10 -8.08 -9.14
C SER A 311 -26.74 -7.80 -10.49
N TRP A 312 -26.06 -8.09 -11.59
CA TRP A 312 -26.64 -8.03 -12.93
C TRP A 312 -27.01 -9.43 -13.39
N LYS A 313 -28.29 -9.68 -13.62
CA LYS A 313 -28.77 -10.96 -14.13
C LYS A 313 -29.69 -10.74 -15.33
N ASN A 314 -29.88 -11.82 -16.10
CA ASN A 314 -30.88 -11.86 -17.15
C ASN A 314 -32.26 -11.48 -16.58
N ASP A 315 -33.08 -10.84 -17.40
CA ASP A 315 -34.44 -10.39 -17.08
C ASP A 315 -34.54 -9.36 -15.95
N ASN A 316 -33.42 -8.79 -15.48
CA ASN A 316 -33.45 -7.67 -14.56
C ASN A 316 -34.07 -6.44 -15.23
N ILE A 317 -34.89 -5.73 -14.45
CA ILE A 317 -35.54 -4.50 -14.85
C ILE A 317 -34.77 -3.34 -14.23
N PHE A 318 -34.39 -2.37 -15.05
CA PHE A 318 -33.67 -1.17 -14.64
C PHE A 318 -34.50 0.05 -14.98
N GLY A 319 -34.64 0.97 -14.04
CA GLY A 319 -35.35 2.22 -14.26
C GLY A 319 -34.47 3.44 -14.11
N CYS A 320 -34.88 4.52 -14.76
CA CYS A 320 -34.26 5.83 -14.64
C CYS A 320 -35.36 6.88 -14.51
N GLY A 321 -35.30 7.64 -13.42
CA GLY A 321 -36.23 8.72 -13.13
C GLY A 321 -35.54 10.08 -13.10
N LEU A 322 -36.24 11.10 -13.58
CA LEU A 322 -35.84 12.50 -13.52
C LEU A 322 -36.91 13.28 -12.76
N VAL A 323 -36.50 14.02 -11.74
CA VAL A 323 -37.40 14.87 -10.96
C VAL A 323 -37.00 16.32 -11.16
N TYR A 324 -37.95 17.12 -11.63
CA TYR A 324 -37.83 18.57 -11.67
C TYR A 324 -38.54 19.18 -10.45
N PRO A 325 -37.88 20.10 -9.72
CA PRO A 325 -38.53 20.85 -8.66
C PRO A 325 -39.56 21.85 -9.22
N PRO A 326 -40.51 22.31 -8.40
CA PRO A 326 -41.39 23.44 -8.74
C PRO A 326 -40.60 24.68 -9.15
N ILE A 327 -41.14 25.46 -10.09
CA ILE A 327 -40.44 26.61 -10.69
C ILE A 327 -40.18 27.72 -9.67
N ASN A 328 -41.09 27.90 -8.72
CA ASN A 328 -41.03 28.98 -7.73
C ASN A 328 -40.02 28.70 -6.60
N ILE A 329 -39.40 27.51 -6.58
CA ILE A 329 -38.38 27.15 -5.59
C ILE A 329 -37.01 27.33 -6.25
N SER A 330 -36.53 28.56 -6.26
CA SER A 330 -35.31 28.97 -6.99
C SER A 330 -34.03 28.25 -6.58
N ASN A 331 -34.01 27.63 -5.40
CA ASN A 331 -32.81 27.06 -4.80
C ASN A 331 -32.73 25.53 -4.95
N GLU A 332 -33.72 24.91 -5.60
CA GLU A 332 -33.72 23.48 -5.83
C GLU A 332 -33.29 23.12 -7.25
N PHE A 333 -32.56 22.01 -7.33
CA PHE A 333 -32.04 21.48 -8.58
C PHE A 333 -32.76 20.20 -8.97
N PRO A 334 -32.90 19.92 -10.28
CA PRO A 334 -33.38 18.62 -10.72
C PRO A 334 -32.47 17.50 -10.21
N TYR A 335 -32.99 16.29 -10.10
CA TYR A 335 -32.18 15.13 -9.77
C TYR A 335 -32.59 13.90 -10.57
N VAL A 336 -31.62 13.00 -10.77
CA VAL A 336 -31.84 11.70 -11.39
C VAL A 336 -31.70 10.61 -10.35
N PHE A 337 -32.57 9.62 -10.39
CA PHE A 337 -32.43 8.39 -9.60
C PHE A 337 -32.54 7.16 -10.49
N PHE A 338 -32.02 6.05 -10.00
CA PHE A 338 -32.04 4.79 -10.70
C PHE A 338 -32.75 3.73 -9.86
N THR A 339 -33.35 2.75 -10.52
CA THR A 339 -34.00 1.63 -9.85
C THR A 339 -33.53 0.31 -10.46
N GLN A 340 -33.65 -0.75 -9.68
CA GLN A 340 -33.47 -2.12 -10.12
C GLN A 340 -34.59 -2.99 -9.52
N ASN A 341 -35.29 -3.73 -10.37
CA ASN A 341 -36.38 -4.64 -10.00
C ASN A 341 -37.44 -3.98 -9.08
N GLY A 342 -37.77 -2.71 -9.37
CA GLY A 342 -38.77 -1.94 -8.63
C GLY A 342 -38.29 -1.34 -7.30
N LYS A 343 -36.98 -1.32 -7.03
CA LYS A 343 -36.39 -0.66 -5.86
C LYS A 343 -35.37 0.39 -6.28
N GLN A 344 -35.36 1.54 -5.64
CA GLN A 344 -34.31 2.54 -5.86
C GLN A 344 -32.94 1.98 -5.48
N ILE A 345 -31.92 2.28 -6.28
CA ILE A 345 -30.52 1.90 -6.03
C ILE A 345 -29.67 3.16 -5.85
N GLY A 346 -28.85 3.18 -4.80
CA GLY A 346 -28.02 4.34 -4.47
C GLY A 346 -28.82 5.59 -4.07
N LYS A 347 -28.11 6.72 -4.00
CA LYS A 347 -28.68 8.06 -3.79
C LYS A 347 -29.10 8.70 -5.11
N GLY A 348 -29.87 9.77 -5.05
CA GLY A 348 -30.13 10.61 -6.22
C GLY A 348 -28.85 11.33 -6.67
N VAL A 349 -28.74 11.64 -7.95
CA VAL A 349 -27.68 12.47 -8.51
C VAL A 349 -28.27 13.87 -8.73
N LEU A 350 -27.79 14.84 -7.95
CA LEU A 350 -28.22 16.24 -8.10
C LEU A 350 -27.63 16.84 -9.39
N LEU A 351 -28.47 17.48 -10.20
CA LEU A 351 -28.06 18.11 -11.45
C LEU A 351 -27.72 19.56 -11.16
N LYS A 352 -26.43 19.91 -11.14
CA LYS A 352 -25.96 21.25 -10.74
C LYS A 352 -26.49 22.39 -11.61
N ASP A 353 -27.02 22.07 -12.78
CA ASP A 353 -27.57 22.99 -13.74
C ASP A 353 -29.03 22.61 -14.02
N ASN A 354 -29.90 23.62 -14.13
CA ASN A 354 -31.34 23.42 -14.29
C ASN A 354 -31.73 23.35 -15.79
N PHE A 355 -31.18 22.37 -16.51
CA PHE A 355 -31.38 22.23 -17.95
C PHE A 355 -32.83 21.88 -18.30
N ASP A 356 -33.29 22.42 -19.43
CA ASP A 356 -34.68 22.32 -19.85
C ASP A 356 -35.08 20.98 -20.46
N SER A 357 -34.13 20.12 -20.83
CA SER A 357 -34.47 18.89 -21.55
C SER A 357 -33.42 17.79 -21.46
N TYR A 358 -33.89 16.57 -21.21
CA TYR A 358 -33.10 15.34 -21.16
C TYR A 358 -33.69 14.26 -22.07
N LYS A 359 -32.88 13.68 -22.96
CA LYS A 359 -33.28 12.59 -23.85
C LYS A 359 -32.91 11.25 -23.24
N LEU A 360 -33.83 10.29 -23.26
CA LEU A 360 -33.59 8.94 -22.76
C LEU A 360 -32.53 8.27 -23.63
N ARG A 361 -31.62 7.56 -22.98
CA ARG A 361 -30.47 6.93 -23.64
C ARG A 361 -30.23 5.55 -23.06
N VAL A 362 -30.00 4.58 -23.94
CA VAL A 362 -29.39 3.30 -23.58
C VAL A 362 -28.12 3.07 -24.39
N TYR A 363 -27.12 2.46 -23.77
CA TYR A 363 -25.95 1.88 -24.46
C TYR A 363 -25.97 0.38 -24.24
N LEU A 364 -25.86 -0.42 -25.31
CA LEU A 364 -25.97 -1.87 -25.25
C LEU A 364 -24.81 -2.54 -26.00
N GLU A 365 -24.33 -3.65 -25.45
CA GLU A 365 -23.36 -4.55 -26.08
C GLU A 365 -23.69 -5.97 -25.63
N CYS A 366 -23.92 -6.88 -26.58
CA CYS A 366 -24.32 -8.27 -26.33
C CYS A 366 -25.57 -8.42 -25.42
N CYS A 367 -26.50 -7.48 -25.47
CA CYS A 367 -27.77 -7.56 -24.75
C CYS A 367 -28.90 -6.85 -25.50
N SER A 368 -30.08 -7.46 -25.46
CA SER A 368 -31.33 -6.91 -25.93
C SER A 368 -32.09 -6.27 -24.78
N VAL A 369 -32.97 -5.32 -25.09
CA VAL A 369 -33.85 -4.70 -24.09
C VAL A 369 -35.27 -4.55 -24.60
N GLU A 370 -36.21 -4.72 -23.68
CA GLU A 370 -37.61 -4.33 -23.83
C GLU A 370 -37.85 -3.11 -22.94
N ALA A 371 -38.27 -2.00 -23.52
CA ALA A 371 -38.58 -0.79 -22.77
C ALA A 371 -40.02 -0.81 -22.25
N ASN A 372 -40.25 -0.10 -21.16
CA ASN A 372 -41.55 0.39 -20.74
C ASN A 372 -41.42 1.90 -20.55
N PHE A 373 -41.99 2.67 -21.48
CA PHE A 373 -42.04 4.14 -21.39
C PHE A 373 -43.26 4.64 -20.60
N GLY A 374 -44.09 3.74 -20.08
CA GLY A 374 -45.37 4.07 -19.47
C GLY A 374 -46.44 4.45 -20.49
N ASN A 375 -46.31 3.98 -21.74
CA ASN A 375 -47.29 4.22 -22.81
C ASN A 375 -48.69 3.71 -22.40
N ASP A 376 -48.73 2.51 -21.80
CA ASP A 376 -49.92 1.86 -21.25
C ASP A 376 -49.60 1.26 -19.87
N LEU A 377 -49.90 2.03 -18.81
CA LEU A 377 -49.66 1.62 -17.43
C LEU A 377 -50.73 0.66 -16.88
N GLU A 378 -51.86 0.50 -17.57
CA GLU A 378 -52.92 -0.40 -17.14
C GLU A 378 -52.55 -1.85 -17.48
N SER A 379 -52.12 -2.09 -18.73
CA SER A 379 -51.69 -3.43 -19.15
C SER A 379 -50.22 -3.73 -18.82
N LYS A 380 -49.35 -2.72 -18.81
CA LYS A 380 -47.91 -2.85 -18.59
C LYS A 380 -47.44 -1.84 -17.52
N PRO A 381 -47.82 -2.03 -16.24
CA PRO A 381 -47.38 -1.15 -15.17
C PRO A 381 -45.86 -1.20 -14.99
N PHE A 382 -45.30 -0.11 -14.47
CA PHE A 382 -43.91 -0.13 -14.03
C PHE A 382 -43.70 -1.13 -12.88
N LYS A 383 -42.50 -1.71 -12.81
CA LYS A 383 -42.11 -2.51 -11.66
C LYS A 383 -41.87 -1.64 -10.43
N TYR A 384 -41.36 -0.43 -10.63
CA TYR A 384 -41.24 0.60 -9.60
C TYR A 384 -42.58 1.32 -9.36
N ASP A 385 -42.98 1.39 -8.10
CA ASP A 385 -44.19 2.10 -7.70
C ASP A 385 -43.92 3.61 -7.59
N ILE A 386 -44.09 4.31 -8.71
CA ILE A 386 -43.89 5.76 -8.82
C ILE A 386 -44.80 6.56 -7.88
N SER A 387 -45.94 6.03 -7.47
CA SER A 387 -46.86 6.71 -6.54
C SER A 387 -46.30 6.80 -5.12
N LYS A 388 -45.33 5.93 -4.80
CA LYS A 388 -44.62 5.88 -3.51
C LYS A 388 -43.25 6.55 -3.58
N HIS A 389 -42.86 7.16 -4.69
CA HIS A 389 -41.62 7.92 -4.73
C HIS A 389 -41.74 9.09 -3.74
N LEU A 390 -40.68 9.33 -2.96
CA LEU A 390 -40.58 10.44 -2.03
C LEU A 390 -39.47 11.37 -2.52
N ILE A 391 -39.65 12.68 -2.32
CA ILE A 391 -38.61 13.67 -2.61
C ILE A 391 -37.37 13.30 -1.79
N LEU A 392 -36.26 13.11 -2.50
CA LEU A 392 -35.02 12.67 -1.87
C LEU A 392 -34.41 13.79 -1.04
N LYS A 393 -33.86 13.45 0.13
CA LYS A 393 -33.12 14.38 1.00
C LYS A 393 -31.60 14.19 0.91
N GLU A 394 -31.16 13.11 0.29
CA GLU A 394 -29.77 12.75 0.17
C GLU A 394 -29.39 12.53 -1.29
N PHE A 395 -28.29 13.17 -1.69
CA PHE A 395 -27.76 13.12 -3.04
C PHE A 395 -26.27 12.77 -3.01
N TYR A 396 -25.76 12.33 -4.16
CA TYR A 396 -24.33 12.19 -4.43
C TYR A 396 -23.65 13.52 -4.75
#